data_AF-A0A961TSU9-F1
#
_entry.id   AF-A0A961TSU9-F1
#
_cell.length_a   1.000
_cell.length_b   1.000
_cell.length_c   1.000
_cell.angle_alpha   90.00
_cell.angle_beta   90.00
_cell.angle_gamma   90.00
#
_symmetry.space_group_name_H-M   'P 1'
#
loop_
_entity.id
_entity.type
_entity.pdbx_description
1 polymer ?
#
loop_
_entity_poly.entity_id
_entity_poly.type
_entity_poly.pdbx_seq_one_letter_code
_entity_poly.pdbx_strand_id
1 'polypeptide(L)' 'MKKFQPDETDLKILRILQREPDRAINEIGEEVGLSHTPCWRRIRK' A
#
# COMPACT_ATOMS: atom_id res chain seq x y z
N MET A 1 7.48 17.55 -13.22
CA MET A 1 6.66 16.79 -12.23
C MET A 1 6.66 15.34 -12.65
N LYS A 2 7.16 14.40 -11.82
CA LYS A 2 7.10 12.96 -12.17
C LYS A 2 5.66 12.47 -12.00
N LYS A 3 5.13 11.79 -13.03
CA LYS A 3 3.79 11.23 -13.02
C LYS A 3 3.81 9.97 -12.15
N PHE A 4 2.97 9.92 -11.12
CA PHE A 4 2.75 8.69 -10.36
C PHE A 4 2.09 7.66 -11.30
N GLN A 5 2.70 6.49 -11.42
CA GLN A 5 2.16 5.35 -12.16
C GLN A 5 2.02 4.19 -11.17
N PRO A 6 0.83 3.98 -10.58
CA PRO A 6 0.59 2.89 -9.65
C PRO A 6 0.59 1.55 -10.39
N ASP A 7 1.19 0.53 -9.77
CA ASP A 7 0.98 -0.86 -10.19
C ASP A 7 -0.23 -1.48 -9.48
N GLU A 8 -0.55 -2.74 -9.81
CA GLU A 8 -1.68 -3.46 -9.22
C GLU A 8 -1.60 -3.57 -7.69
N THR A 9 -0.38 -3.64 -7.15
CA THR A 9 -0.16 -3.72 -5.70
C THR A 9 -0.48 -2.38 -5.05
N ASP A 10 -0.03 -1.28 -5.66
CA ASP A 10 -0.35 0.07 -5.18
C ASP A 10 -1.87 0.32 -5.19
N LEU A 11 -2.57 -0.15 -6.22
CA LEU A 11 -4.03 -0.05 -6.30
C LEU A 11 -4.74 -0.91 -5.23
N LYS A 12 -4.23 -2.10 -4.91
CA LYS A 12 -4.77 -2.92 -3.81
C LYS A 12 -4.57 -2.24 -2.45
N ILE A 13 -3.37 -1.73 -2.18
CA ILE A 13 -3.05 -0.98 -0.96
C ILE A 13 -3.99 0.23 -0.83
N LEU A 14 -4.19 0.99 -1.92
CA LEU A 14 -5.08 2.15 -1.92
C LEU A 14 -6.53 1.76 -1.58
N ARG A 15 -7.05 0.66 -2.16
CA ARG A 15 -8.40 0.16 -1.84
C ARG A 15 -8.53 -0.23 -0.37
N ILE A 16 -7.52 -0.89 0.21
CA ILE A 16 -7.52 -1.27 1.63
C ILE A 16 -7.54 -0.02 2.51
N LEU A 17 -6.65 0.94 2.26
CA LEU A 17 -6.56 2.19 3.04
C LEU A 17 -7.82 3.06 2.90
N GLN A 18 -8.43 3.10 1.72
CA GLN A 18 -9.68 3.84 1.52
C GLN A 18 -10.86 3.22 2.27
N ARG A 19 -10.86 1.91 2.46
CA ARG A 19 -11.90 1.19 3.22
C ARG A 19 -11.64 1.25 4.73
N GLU A 20 -10.38 1.09 5.14
CA GLU A 20 -9.93 0.96 6.53
C GLU A 20 -8.63 1.76 6.73
N PRO A 21 -8.71 3.08 6.97
CA PRO A 21 -7.54 3.96 7.02
C PRO A 21 -6.65 3.72 8.24
N ASP A 22 -7.23 3.19 9.33
CA ASP A 22 -6.50 2.92 10.59
C ASP A 22 -5.81 1.55 10.60
N ARG A 23 -5.91 0.79 9.50
CA ARG A 23 -5.37 -0.56 9.43
C ARG A 23 -3.84 -0.55 9.49
N ALA A 24 -3.28 -1.51 10.23
CA ALA A 24 -1.86 -1.54 10.47
C ALA A 24 -1.08 -1.95 9.21
N ILE A 25 0.03 -1.26 8.92
CA ILE A 25 0.79 -1.43 7.66
C ILE A 25 1.33 -2.86 7.50
N ASN A 26 1.65 -3.54 8.60
CA ASN A 26 2.04 -4.94 8.59
C ASN A 26 0.92 -5.84 8.07
N GLU A 27 -0.32 -5.64 8.51
CA GLU A 27 -1.48 -6.41 8.06
C GLU A 27 -1.80 -6.13 6.59
N ILE A 28 -1.69 -4.86 6.16
CA ILE A 28 -1.86 -4.47 4.75
C ILE A 28 -0.78 -5.17 3.91
N GLY A 29 0.47 -5.17 4.39
CA GLY A 29 1.59 -5.86 3.76
C GLY A 29 1.31 -7.34 3.57
N GLU A 30 0.92 -8.04 4.63
CA GLU A 30 0.58 -9.47 4.59
C GLU A 30 -0.51 -9.77 3.56
N GLU A 31 -1.57 -8.96 3.50
CA GLU A 31 -2.67 -9.12 2.53
C GLU A 31 -2.22 -8.96 1.07
N VAL A 32 -1.24 -8.08 0.81
CA VAL A 32 -0.71 -7.84 -0.54
C VAL A 32 0.59 -8.60 -0.84
N GLY A 33 1.05 -9.49 0.04
CA GLY A 33 2.26 -10.29 -0.15
C GLY A 33 3.57 -9.51 0.03
N LEU A 34 3.58 -8.47 0.85
CA LEU A 34 4.74 -7.64 1.16
C LEU A 34 5.07 -7.65 2.66
N SER A 35 6.34 -7.48 2.99
CA SER A 35 6.73 -7.14 4.36
C SER A 35 6.45 -5.66 4.67
N HIS A 36 6.52 -5.29 5.96
CA HIS A 36 6.22 -3.94 6.44
C HIS A 36 6.98 -2.83 5.67
N THR A 37 8.31 -2.95 5.55
CA THR A 37 9.17 -1.93 4.94
C THR A 37 8.85 -1.66 3.45
N PRO A 38 8.73 -2.66 2.56
CA PRO A 38 8.33 -2.42 1.17
C PRO A 38 6.88 -1.94 1.04
N CYS A 39 5.95 -2.39 1.89
CA CYS A 39 4.58 -1.86 1.91
C CYS A 39 4.58 -0.37 2.26
N TRP A 40 5.27 0.03 3.33
CA TRP A 40 5.39 1.43 3.74
C TRP A 40 6.00 2.32 2.65
N ARG A 41 7.05 1.84 1.97
CA ARG A 41 7.67 2.58 0.86
C ARG A 41 6.69 2.85 -0.29
N ARG A 42 5.73 1.97 -0.53
CA ARG A 42 4.68 2.15 -1.55
C ARG A 42 3.65 3.20 -1.10
N ILE A 43 3.20 3.13 0.14
CA ILE A 43 2.26 4.10 0.73
C ILE A 43 2.81 5.53 0.72
N ARG A 44 4.11 5.70 0.95
CA ARG A 44 4.78 7.02 1.04
C ARG A 44 5.11 7.65 -0.32
N LYS A 45 4.96 6.95 -1.45
CA LYS A 45 5.27 7.50 -2.78
C LYS A 45 4.26 8.55 -3.21
#